data_AF-A0A3D6B6B8-F1
#
_entry.id   AF-A0A3D6B6B8-F1
#
_cell.length_a   1.000
_cell.length_b   1.000
_cell.length_c   1.000
_cell.angle_alpha   90.00
_cell.angle_beta   90.00
_cell.angle_gamma   90.00
#
_symmetry.space_group_name_H-M   'P 1'
#
loop_
_entity.id
_entity.type
_entity.pdbx_description
1 polymer ?
#
loop_
_entity_poly.entity_id
_entity_poly.type
_entity_poly.pdbx_seq_one_letter_code
_entity_poly.pdbx_strand_id
1 'polypeptide(L)'
;MKNLIVLLSLSFFLLSLVAIAQPRFTPQERLKMLKERLNLTEEQSKNVEKILIKSDEDMQKLRSTDNRDRSQFRAQMDKTNQEIEKVLDEKQKSEYKKMMEERRQRPMMNN
;
A
#
# COMPACT_ATOMS: atom_id res chain seq x y z
N MET A 1 4.18 4.31 -48.71
CA MET A 1 3.17 4.73 -47.70
C MET A 1 2.74 3.60 -46.78
N LYS A 2 2.41 2.40 -47.29
CA LYS A 2 2.05 1.23 -46.45
C LYS A 2 3.12 0.86 -45.40
N ASN A 3 4.40 0.86 -45.78
CA ASN A 3 5.51 0.51 -44.86
C ASN A 3 5.75 1.58 -43.79
N LEU A 4 5.42 2.85 -44.07
CA LEU A 4 5.54 3.97 -43.12
C LEU A 4 4.45 3.89 -42.05
N ILE A 5 3.23 3.50 -42.45
CA ILE A 5 2.10 3.27 -41.54
C ILE A 5 2.39 2.05 -40.65
N VAL A 6 2.95 0.97 -41.19
CA VAL A 6 3.35 -0.23 -40.43
C VAL A 6 4.45 0.09 -39.40
N LEU A 7 5.47 0.88 -39.77
CA LEU A 7 6.53 1.34 -38.86
C LEU A 7 6.02 2.26 -37.75
N LEU A 8 5.05 3.15 -38.04
CA LEU A 8 4.41 4.01 -37.04
C LEU A 8 3.52 3.22 -36.07
N SER A 9 2.81 2.19 -36.55
CA SER A 9 2.02 1.30 -35.69
C SER A 9 2.87 0.38 -34.81
N LEU A 10 4.08 -0.01 -35.27
CA LEU A 10 5.01 -0.81 -34.48
C LEU A 10 5.61 -0.01 -33.31
N SER A 11 5.81 1.30 -33.49
CA SER A 11 6.35 2.20 -32.47
C SER A 11 5.37 2.49 -31.31
N PHE A 12 4.06 2.48 -31.56
CA PHE A 12 3.05 2.63 -30.50
C PHE A 12 2.89 1.39 -29.61
N PHE A 13 3.19 0.20 -30.13
CA PHE A 13 3.12 -1.07 -29.39
C PHE A 13 4.31 -1.29 -28.43
N LEU A 14 5.42 -0.58 -28.62
CA LEU A 14 6.62 -0.67 -27.78
C LEU A 14 6.55 0.19 -26.51
N LEU A 15 5.64 1.19 -26.46
CA LEU A 15 5.47 2.07 -25.31
C LEU A 15 4.65 1.46 -24.16
N SER A 16 3.95 0.33 -24.39
CA SER A 16 3.11 -0.33 -23.39
C SER A 16 3.85 -1.33 -22.48
N LEU A 17 5.18 -1.45 -22.60
CA LEU A 17 5.97 -2.44 -21.85
C LEU A 17 6.65 -1.91 -20.58
N VAL A 18 6.43 -0.64 -20.21
CA VAL A 18 7.00 -0.11 -18.97
C VAL A 18 6.14 -0.54 -17.79
N ALA A 19 6.52 -1.64 -17.14
CA ALA A 19 5.97 -2.02 -15.85
C ALA A 19 6.32 -0.95 -14.81
N ILE A 20 5.38 -0.05 -14.53
CA ILE A 20 5.54 0.97 -13.48
C ILE A 20 5.47 0.25 -12.13
N ALA A 21 6.62 0.11 -11.46
CA ALA A 21 6.65 -0.39 -10.09
C ALA A 21 5.86 0.55 -9.19
N GLN A 22 4.84 0.04 -8.50
CA GLN A 22 4.09 0.86 -7.55
C GLN A 22 5.03 1.37 -6.45
N PRO A 23 4.98 2.67 -6.10
CA PRO A 23 5.81 3.22 -5.05
C PRO A 23 5.55 2.50 -3.73
N ARG A 24 6.63 2.03 -3.11
CA ARG A 24 6.59 1.42 -1.77
C ARG A 24 6.91 2.48 -0.75
N PHE A 25 5.96 2.74 0.15
CA PHE A 25 6.19 3.65 1.26
C PHE A 25 6.94 2.96 2.39
N THR A 26 7.94 3.65 2.93
CA THR A 26 8.63 3.29 4.17
C THR A 26 7.67 3.38 5.38
N PRO A 27 7.98 2.72 6.51
CA PRO A 27 7.23 2.89 7.75
C PRO A 27 7.07 4.36 8.16
N GLN A 28 8.10 5.18 7.97
CA GLN A 28 8.13 6.59 8.34
C GLN A 28 7.22 7.44 7.45
N GLU A 29 7.21 7.19 6.14
CA GLU A 29 6.28 7.88 5.22
C GLU A 29 4.83 7.48 5.52
N ARG A 30 4.58 6.19 5.80
CA ARG A 30 3.26 5.73 6.23
C ARG A 30 2.82 6.38 7.54
N LEU A 31 3.72 6.48 8.51
CA LEU A 31 3.46 7.16 9.78
C LEU A 31 3.11 8.62 9.55
N LYS A 32 3.87 9.33 8.70
CA LYS A 32 3.61 10.74 8.38
C LYS A 32 2.19 10.93 7.83
N MET A 33 1.78 10.09 6.86
CA MET A 33 0.42 10.13 6.31
C MET A 33 -0.66 9.87 7.36
N LEU A 34 -0.45 8.88 8.24
CA LEU A 34 -1.41 8.56 9.30
C LEU A 34 -1.47 9.67 10.36
N LYS A 35 -0.32 10.24 10.73
CA LYS A 35 -0.23 11.35 11.67
C LYS A 35 -0.97 12.58 11.16
N GLU A 36 -0.77 12.94 9.90
CA GLU A 36 -1.45 14.08 9.27
C GLU A 36 -2.96 13.82 9.15
N ARG A 37 -3.38 12.64 8.68
CA ARG A 37 -4.80 12.37 8.42
C ARG A 37 -5.62 12.11 9.68
N LEU A 38 -5.03 11.46 10.69
CA LEU A 38 -5.73 11.10 11.93
C LEU A 38 -5.41 12.06 13.09
N ASN A 39 -4.52 13.04 12.88
CA ASN A 39 -4.02 13.93 13.93
C ASN A 39 -3.53 13.14 15.15
N LEU A 40 -2.66 12.15 14.91
CA LEU A 40 -2.16 11.27 15.96
C LEU A 40 -1.40 12.07 17.02
N THR A 41 -1.64 11.76 18.30
CA THR A 41 -0.81 12.27 19.39
C THR A 41 0.61 11.72 19.28
N GLU A 42 1.53 12.27 20.06
CA GLU A 42 2.92 11.79 20.06
C GLU A 42 3.02 10.33 20.54
N GLU A 43 2.27 9.98 21.58
CA GLU A 43 2.21 8.60 22.08
C GLU A 43 1.62 7.64 21.05
N GLN A 44 0.50 8.00 20.43
CA GLN A 44 -0.09 7.21 19.35
C GLN A 44 0.87 7.07 18.17
N SER A 45 1.58 8.14 17.81
CA SER A 45 2.57 8.11 16.72
C SER A 45 3.70 7.11 17.02
N LYS A 46 4.25 7.11 18.24
CA LYS A 46 5.30 6.16 18.67
C LYS A 46 4.80 4.71 18.62
N ASN A 47 3.57 4.46 19.04
CA ASN A 47 2.98 3.13 19.01
C ASN A 47 2.69 2.65 17.58
N VAL A 48 2.14 3.52 16.73
CA VAL A 48 1.90 3.23 15.31
C VAL A 48 3.22 3.00 14.57
N GLU A 49 4.27 3.76 14.86
CA GLU A 49 5.59 3.57 14.26
C GLU A 49 6.13 2.16 14.51
N LYS A 50 6.07 1.69 15.76
CA LYS A 50 6.49 0.33 16.13
C LYS A 50 5.70 -0.75 15.37
N ILE A 51 4.38 -0.57 15.26
CA ILE A 51 3.51 -1.48 14.50
C ILE A 51 3.90 -1.50 13.01
N LEU A 52 4.17 -0.33 12.42
CA LEU A 52 4.54 -0.21 11.01
C LEU A 52 5.92 -0.81 10.71
N ILE A 53 6.91 -0.63 11.59
CA ILE A 53 8.24 -1.23 11.45
C ILE A 53 8.11 -2.77 11.47
N LYS A 54 7.42 -3.31 12.48
CA LYS A 54 7.19 -4.76 12.59
C LYS A 54 6.42 -5.31 11.39
N SER A 55 5.38 -4.59 10.93
CA SER A 55 4.61 -4.94 9.75
C SER A 55 5.50 -5.04 8.50
N ASP A 56 6.44 -4.11 8.34
CA ASP A 56 7.37 -4.13 7.21
C ASP A 56 8.34 -5.31 7.29
N GLU A 57 8.92 -5.59 8.45
CA GLU A 57 9.78 -6.77 8.67
C GLU A 57 9.05 -8.09 8.39
N ASP A 58 7.83 -8.25 8.91
CA ASP A 58 7.01 -9.44 8.66
C ASP A 58 6.68 -9.58 7.17
N MET A 59 6.40 -8.47 6.49
CA MET A 59 6.14 -8.44 5.07
C MET A 59 7.38 -8.76 4.23
N GLN A 60 8.56 -8.31 4.65
CA GLN A 60 9.83 -8.69 4.04
C GLN A 60 10.06 -10.20 4.17
N LYS A 61 9.82 -10.78 5.35
CA LYS A 61 9.93 -12.24 5.56
C LYS A 61 8.99 -13.02 4.64
N LEU A 62 7.72 -12.61 4.54
CA LEU A 62 6.74 -13.25 3.63
C LEU A 62 7.10 -13.13 2.15
N ARG A 63 7.86 -12.09 1.74
CA ARG A 63 8.34 -11.96 0.36
C ARG A 63 9.52 -12.87 0.06
N SER A 64 10.31 -13.18 1.08
CA SER A 64 11.50 -14.04 1.00
C SER A 64 11.16 -15.53 1.05
N THR A 65 9.93 -15.92 1.36
CA THR A 65 9.50 -17.32 1.28
C THR A 65 9.17 -17.71 -0.16
N ASP A 66 9.58 -18.93 -0.57
CA ASP A 66 9.30 -19.46 -1.91
C ASP A 66 7.79 -19.58 -2.22
N ASN A 67 6.97 -19.72 -1.17
CA ASN A 67 5.52 -19.74 -1.30
C ASN A 67 4.93 -18.35 -1.05
N ARG A 68 4.66 -17.59 -2.12
CA ARG A 68 4.04 -16.26 -2.05
C ARG A 68 2.51 -16.37 -1.95
N ASP A 69 2.03 -16.99 -0.88
CA ASP A 69 0.59 -17.17 -0.65
C ASP A 69 -0.08 -15.82 -0.35
N ARG A 70 -0.89 -15.35 -1.31
CA ARG A 70 -1.65 -14.10 -1.21
C ARG A 70 -2.55 -14.04 0.04
N SER A 71 -3.00 -15.17 0.57
CA SER A 71 -3.80 -15.22 1.79
C SER A 71 -3.01 -14.73 3.00
N GLN A 72 -1.73 -15.10 3.11
CA GLN A 72 -0.84 -14.70 4.20
C GLN A 72 -0.52 -13.20 4.15
N PHE A 73 -0.32 -12.66 2.95
CA PHE A 73 -0.15 -11.22 2.74
C PHE A 73 -1.38 -10.44 3.22
N ARG A 74 -2.59 -10.90 2.88
CA ARG A 74 -3.84 -10.27 3.33
C ARG A 74 -4.00 -10.35 4.84
N ALA A 75 -3.77 -11.54 5.41
CA ALA A 75 -3.85 -11.74 6.86
C ALA A 75 -2.88 -10.82 7.62
N GLN A 76 -1.65 -10.64 7.14
CA GLN A 76 -0.68 -9.73 7.76
C GLN A 76 -1.10 -8.26 7.65
N MET A 77 -1.71 -7.86 6.53
CA MET A 77 -2.28 -6.51 6.38
C MET A 77 -3.45 -6.29 7.34
N ASP A 78 -4.38 -7.24 7.44
CA ASP A 78 -5.53 -7.15 8.34
C ASP A 78 -5.09 -7.10 9.80
N LYS A 79 -4.12 -7.93 10.18
CA LYS A 79 -3.50 -7.89 11.52
C LYS A 79 -2.89 -6.52 11.81
N THR A 80 -2.14 -5.95 10.87
CA THR A 80 -1.54 -4.63 11.01
C THR A 80 -2.62 -3.56 11.23
N ASN A 81 -3.70 -3.60 10.44
CA ASN A 81 -4.80 -2.64 10.56
C ASN A 81 -5.49 -2.76 11.94
N GLN A 82 -5.72 -3.98 12.43
CA GLN A 82 -6.30 -4.21 13.76
C GLN A 82 -5.38 -3.72 14.89
N GLU A 83 -4.06 -3.89 14.77
CA GLU A 83 -3.10 -3.36 15.74
C GLU A 83 -3.12 -1.83 15.78
N ILE A 84 -3.20 -1.17 14.61
CA ILE A 84 -3.33 0.28 14.52
C ILE A 84 -4.64 0.75 15.15
N GLU A 85 -5.78 0.13 14.83
CA GLU A 85 -7.10 0.51 15.37
C GLU A 85 -7.15 0.51 16.90
N LYS A 86 -6.40 -0.38 17.57
CA LYS A 86 -6.34 -0.45 19.05
C LYS A 86 -5.66 0.76 19.68
N VAL A 87 -4.84 1.49 18.94
CA VAL A 87 -4.11 2.68 19.41
C VAL A 87 -4.94 3.97 19.22
N LEU A 88 -5.95 3.92 18.36
CA LEU A 88 -6.75 5.06 17.97
C LEU A 88 -7.91 5.31 18.95
N ASP A 89 -8.33 6.56 19.07
CA ASP A 89 -9.62 6.91 19.69
C ASP A 89 -10.79 6.64 18.73
N GLU A 90 -12.03 6.79 19.20
CA GLU A 90 -13.23 6.50 18.40
C GLU A 90 -13.37 7.37 17.13
N LYS A 91 -12.98 8.65 17.20
CA LYS A 91 -13.04 9.55 16.05
C LYS A 91 -12.00 9.14 15.00
N GLN A 92 -10.79 8.86 15.45
CA GLN A 92 -9.70 8.39 14.61
C GLN A 92 -10.00 7.04 13.97
N LYS A 93 -10.59 6.08 14.71
CA LYS A 93 -11.03 4.78 14.17
C LYS A 93 -12.04 4.96 13.04
N SER A 94 -13.00 5.86 13.20
CA SER A 94 -13.99 6.16 12.16
C SER A 94 -13.33 6.66 10.87
N GLU A 95 -12.40 7.63 10.97
CA GLU A 95 -11.66 8.12 9.81
C GLU A 95 -10.73 7.05 9.22
N TYR A 96 -10.07 6.26 10.06
CA TYR A 96 -9.20 5.18 9.60
C TYR A 96 -9.98 4.09 8.84
N LYS A 97 -11.20 3.75 9.27
CA LYS A 97 -12.07 2.83 8.52
C LYS A 97 -12.45 3.38 7.15
N LYS A 98 -12.77 4.68 7.06
CA LYS A 98 -12.99 5.35 5.76
C LYS A 98 -11.75 5.26 4.87
N MET A 99 -10.56 5.52 5.42
CA MET A 99 -9.30 5.36 4.68
C MET A 99 -9.14 3.95 4.11
N MET A 100 -9.49 2.92 4.88
CA MET A 100 -9.38 1.52 4.42
C MET A 100 -10.43 1.21 3.35
N GLU A 101 -11.64 1.74 3.49
CA GLU A 101 -12.69 1.57 2.50
C GLU A 101 -12.35 2.28 1.18
N GLU A 102 -11.84 3.52 1.20
CA GLU A 102 -11.33 4.23 0.02
C GLU A 102 -10.25 3.41 -0.71
N ARG A 103 -9.38 2.74 0.03
CA ARG A 103 -8.35 1.86 -0.54
C ARG A 103 -8.93 0.59 -1.17
N ARG A 104 -9.99 0.04 -0.60
CA ARG A 104 -10.70 -1.13 -1.16
C ARG A 104 -11.52 -0.75 -2.39
N GLN A 105 -12.11 0.44 -2.38
CA GLN A 105 -12.96 0.96 -3.44
C GLN A 105 -12.17 1.54 -4.61
N ARG A 106 -10.89 1.91 -4.41
CA ARG A 106 -9.99 2.21 -5.53
C ARG A 106 -9.99 0.99 -6.45
N PRO A 107 -10.57 1.10 -7.66
CA PRO A 107 -10.48 0.02 -8.63
C PRO A 107 -8.99 -0.25 -8.82
N MET A 108 -8.58 -1.51 -8.89
CA MET A 108 -7.32 -1.82 -9.53
C MET A 108 -7.46 -1.35 -10.97
N MET A 109 -7.18 -0.07 -11.23
CA MET A 109 -7.05 0.49 -12.57
C MET A 109 -5.79 -0.13 -13.17
N ASN A 110 -5.91 -1.41 -13.52
CA ASN A 110 -5.00 -2.12 -14.38
C ASN A 110 -5.47 -1.82 -15.81
N ASN A 111 -4.82 -0.85 -16.45
CA ASN A 111 -4.62 -0.85 -17.89
C ASN A 111 -3.16 -1.25 -18.13
#